data_AF-A0A2E3XK36-F1
#
_entry.id   AF-A0A2E3XK36-F1
#
_cell.length_a   1.000
_cell.length_b   1.000
_cell.length_c   1.000
_cell.angle_alpha   90.00
_cell.angle_beta   90.00
_cell.angle_gamma   90.00
#
_symmetry.space_group_name_H-M   'P 1'
#
loop_
_entity.id
_entity.type
_entity.pdbx_description
1 polymer ?
#
loop_
_entity_poly.entity_id
_entity_poly.type
_entity_poly.pdbx_seq_one_letter_code
_entity_poly.pdbx_strand_id
1 'polypeptide(L)'
;MGYRGNRGRGVAGRPEIPDGLIESISLALEGMDAPFKQNLTSTLSLEWLEEGDSRLGVTRFECDHNELYRRRRLGIPSGPVTIGINQVLGGDEKLFRHTLAHELLHAAGLLEHDGNHAEIVKGVAPSPKLKDSPVLRSMREQVLSSLPERQWICGNCGHSWERRRVTKPDRCPKCARPFRLA
;
A
#
# COMPACT_ATOMS: atom_id res chain seq x y z
N MET A 1 -18.72 6.50 29.39
CA MET A 1 -17.61 7.27 28.78
C MET A 1 -17.48 6.83 27.34
N GLY A 2 -18.02 7.64 26.42
CA GLY A 2 -18.12 7.29 25.00
C GLY A 2 -16.78 7.47 24.28
N TYR A 3 -16.35 6.44 23.56
CA TYR A 3 -15.30 6.54 22.55
C TYR A 3 -15.80 7.46 21.43
N ARG A 4 -15.26 8.68 21.37
CA ARG A 4 -15.39 9.54 20.19
C ARG A 4 -14.45 8.99 19.12
N GLY A 5 -14.99 8.14 18.24
CA GLY A 5 -14.36 7.81 16.97
C GLY A 5 -14.06 9.10 16.22
N ASN A 6 -12.81 9.28 15.85
CA ASN A 6 -12.35 10.37 15.02
C ASN A 6 -12.99 10.20 13.64
N ARG A 7 -14.12 10.88 13.41
CA ARG A 7 -14.78 10.94 12.09
C ARG A 7 -13.77 11.58 11.13
N GLY A 8 -13.23 10.76 10.24
CA GLY A 8 -12.49 11.27 9.08
C GLY A 8 -13.38 12.31 8.40
N ARG A 9 -12.84 13.51 8.21
CA ARG A 9 -13.48 14.47 7.31
C ARG A 9 -13.55 13.78 5.96
N GLY A 10 -14.75 13.46 5.49
CA GLY A 10 -14.94 13.00 4.12
C GLY A 10 -14.25 14.00 3.19
N VAL A 11 -13.31 13.51 2.38
CA VAL A 11 -12.64 14.34 1.39
C VAL A 11 -13.71 14.73 0.38
N ALA A 12 -14.12 16.00 0.37
CA ALA A 12 -15.13 16.47 -0.56
C ALA A 12 -14.54 16.44 -1.99
N GLY A 13 -15.10 15.59 -2.87
CA GLY A 13 -14.65 15.43 -4.25
C GLY A 13 -14.13 14.03 -4.56
N ARG A 14 -13.83 13.76 -5.84
CA ARG A 14 -13.14 12.52 -6.26
C ARG A 14 -11.64 12.63 -5.93
N PRO A 15 -10.93 11.51 -5.72
CA PRO A 15 -9.48 11.57 -5.64
C PRO A 15 -8.94 12.05 -6.99
N GLU A 16 -7.89 12.86 -6.94
CA GLU A 16 -7.22 13.38 -8.13
C GLU A 16 -5.86 12.70 -8.31
N ILE A 17 -5.48 12.49 -9.57
CA ILE A 17 -4.15 12.00 -9.90
C ILE A 17 -3.19 13.19 -9.79
N PRO A 18 -2.14 13.12 -8.96
CA PRO A 18 -1.20 14.22 -8.81
C PRO A 18 -0.43 14.50 -10.10
N ASP A 19 -0.20 15.78 -10.38
CA ASP A 19 0.54 16.23 -11.56
C ASP A 19 1.89 15.53 -11.70
N GLY A 20 2.24 15.19 -12.94
CA GLY A 20 3.51 14.55 -13.29
C GLY A 20 3.59 13.06 -12.95
N LEU A 21 2.59 12.48 -12.25
CA LEU A 21 2.65 11.09 -11.83
C LEU A 21 2.50 10.12 -13.01
N ILE A 22 1.53 10.36 -13.90
CA ILE A 22 1.31 9.53 -15.09
C ILE A 22 2.54 9.60 -16.00
N GLU A 23 3.12 10.78 -16.17
CA GLU A 23 4.30 11.01 -16.99
C GLU A 23 5.52 10.27 -16.42
N SER A 24 5.74 10.37 -15.11
CA SER A 24 6.84 9.69 -14.43
C SER A 24 6.73 8.17 -14.54
N ILE A 25 5.51 7.62 -14.37
CA ILE A 25 5.25 6.20 -14.55
C ILE A 25 5.43 5.80 -16.03
N SER A 26 4.90 6.60 -16.95
CA SER A 26 4.99 6.33 -18.38
C SER A 26 6.44 6.28 -18.85
N LEU A 27 7.29 7.18 -18.35
CA LEU A 27 8.72 7.20 -18.60
C LEU A 27 9.41 5.96 -17.99
N ALA A 28 9.08 5.61 -16.74
CA ALA A 28 9.66 4.43 -16.08
C ALA A 28 9.26 3.10 -16.75
N LEU A 29 8.13 3.06 -17.45
CA LEU A 29 7.66 1.91 -18.23
C LEU A 29 8.24 1.84 -19.65
N GLU A 30 9.07 2.79 -20.08
CA GLU A 30 9.68 2.73 -21.41
C GLU A 30 10.62 1.52 -21.55
N GLY A 31 10.47 0.79 -22.65
CA GLY A 31 11.23 -0.45 -22.89
C GLY A 31 10.79 -1.65 -22.04
N MET A 32 9.72 -1.51 -21.25
CA MET A 32 9.16 -2.60 -20.44
C MET A 32 7.93 -3.25 -21.09
N ASP A 33 7.66 -4.50 -20.74
CA ASP A 33 6.43 -5.21 -21.12
C ASP A 33 5.23 -4.72 -20.28
N ALA A 34 4.69 -3.56 -20.68
CA ALA A 34 3.52 -2.92 -20.10
C ALA A 34 2.34 -2.95 -21.10
N PRO A 35 1.65 -4.09 -21.24
CA PRO A 35 0.69 -4.36 -22.33
C PRO A 35 -0.52 -3.41 -22.30
N PHE A 36 -0.82 -2.81 -21.15
CA PHE A 36 -1.97 -1.93 -20.96
C PHE A 36 -1.57 -0.49 -20.63
N LYS A 37 -0.34 -0.06 -20.95
CA LYS A 37 0.14 1.32 -20.71
C LYS A 37 -0.84 2.41 -21.20
N GLN A 38 -1.58 2.10 -22.27
CA GLN A 38 -2.58 2.98 -22.88
C GLN A 38 -3.73 3.36 -21.92
N ASN A 39 -4.00 2.53 -20.91
CA ASN A 39 -5.03 2.79 -19.91
C ASN A 39 -4.77 4.08 -19.14
N LEU A 40 -3.49 4.39 -18.87
CA LEU A 40 -3.09 5.56 -18.08
C LEU A 40 -3.59 6.89 -18.68
N THR A 41 -3.89 6.92 -19.98
CA THR A 41 -4.29 8.13 -20.71
C THR A 41 -5.72 8.10 -21.25
N SER A 42 -6.41 6.94 -21.26
CA SER A 42 -7.62 6.77 -22.08
C SER A 42 -8.84 6.17 -21.37
N THR A 43 -8.63 5.22 -20.45
CA THR A 43 -9.72 4.38 -19.91
C THR A 43 -9.66 4.20 -18.40
N LEU A 44 -8.89 5.06 -17.72
CA LEU A 44 -8.70 5.04 -16.28
C LEU A 44 -9.73 5.91 -15.56
N SER A 45 -10.34 5.36 -14.52
CA SER A 45 -11.16 6.08 -13.54
C SER A 45 -10.57 5.96 -12.15
N LEU A 46 -10.72 7.00 -11.34
CA LEU A 46 -10.21 7.08 -9.97
C LEU A 46 -11.35 7.41 -9.01
N GLU A 47 -11.51 6.61 -7.96
CA GLU A 47 -12.56 6.75 -6.96
C GLU A 47 -12.04 6.55 -5.53
N TRP A 48 -12.77 7.09 -4.56
CA TRP A 48 -12.56 6.73 -3.17
C TRP A 48 -13.20 5.37 -2.91
N LEU A 49 -12.51 4.53 -2.14
CA LEU A 49 -13.09 3.30 -1.60
C LEU A 49 -14.18 3.62 -0.59
N GLU A 50 -15.12 2.68 -0.48
CA GLU A 50 -16.19 2.70 0.51
C GLU A 50 -15.65 2.72 1.94
N GLU A 51 -16.42 3.32 2.84
CA GLU A 51 -16.05 3.37 4.26
C GLU A 51 -15.96 1.94 4.83
N GLY A 52 -14.85 1.64 5.51
CA GLY A 52 -14.60 0.32 6.10
C GLY A 52 -13.81 -0.65 5.22
N ASP A 53 -13.48 -0.31 3.96
CA ASP A 53 -12.52 -1.10 3.19
C ASP A 53 -11.14 -1.07 3.89
N SER A 54 -10.51 -2.23 4.03
CA SER A 54 -9.22 -2.40 4.70
C SER A 54 -8.03 -2.19 3.78
N ARG A 55 -8.25 -2.19 2.45
CA ARG A 55 -7.21 -1.98 1.45
C ARG A 55 -6.88 -0.50 1.34
N LEU A 56 -5.60 -0.17 1.12
CA LEU A 56 -5.17 1.21 0.85
C LEU A 56 -5.44 1.62 -0.60
N GLY A 57 -5.30 0.68 -1.53
CA GLY A 57 -5.53 0.83 -2.96
C GLY A 57 -6.00 -0.49 -3.56
N VAL A 58 -6.69 -0.41 -4.69
CA VAL A 58 -7.05 -1.56 -5.51
C VAL A 58 -7.27 -1.14 -6.96
N THR A 59 -6.80 -1.97 -7.88
CA THR A 59 -7.06 -1.85 -9.31
C THR A 59 -8.10 -2.88 -9.72
N ARG A 60 -9.18 -2.45 -10.37
CA ARG A 60 -10.27 -3.29 -10.86
C ARG A 60 -10.38 -3.21 -12.37
N PHE A 61 -10.40 -4.38 -13.00
CA PHE A 61 -10.68 -4.55 -14.42
C PHE A 61 -12.12 -5.06 -14.59
N GLU A 62 -12.76 -4.73 -15.71
CA GLU A 62 -14.10 -5.27 -16.02
C GLU A 62 -14.06 -6.78 -16.32
N CYS A 63 -12.94 -7.27 -16.87
CA CYS A 63 -12.76 -8.67 -17.16
C CYS A 63 -12.21 -9.45 -15.97
N ASP A 64 -12.50 -10.75 -15.93
CA ASP A 64 -11.93 -11.65 -14.94
C ASP A 64 -10.43 -11.88 -15.16
N HIS A 65 -9.79 -12.52 -14.18
CA HIS A 65 -8.35 -12.78 -14.19
C HIS A 65 -7.89 -13.60 -15.41
N ASN A 66 -8.65 -14.59 -15.87
CA ASN A 66 -8.23 -15.44 -16.98
C ASN A 66 -8.23 -14.66 -18.30
N GLU A 67 -9.30 -13.88 -18.55
CA GLU A 67 -9.38 -13.04 -19.74
C GLU A 67 -8.34 -11.92 -19.70
N LEU A 68 -8.07 -11.32 -18.53
CA LEU A 68 -7.03 -10.31 -18.37
C LEU A 68 -5.64 -10.86 -18.76
N TYR A 69 -5.28 -12.05 -18.30
CA TYR A 69 -3.99 -12.67 -18.66
C TYR A 69 -3.94 -13.07 -20.13
N ARG A 70 -5.05 -13.53 -20.70
CA ARG A 70 -5.16 -13.81 -22.14
C ARG A 70 -4.92 -12.53 -22.95
N ARG A 71 -5.56 -11.42 -22.60
CA ARG A 71 -5.39 -10.12 -23.27
C ARG A 71 -3.97 -9.59 -23.14
N ARG A 72 -3.36 -9.71 -21.96
CA ARG A 72 -1.94 -9.39 -21.72
C ARG A 72 -1.03 -10.12 -22.70
N ARG A 73 -1.21 -11.45 -22.86
CA ARG A 73 -0.40 -12.26 -23.80
C ARG A 73 -0.61 -11.89 -25.27
N LEU A 74 -1.80 -11.42 -25.62
CA LEU A 74 -2.18 -11.06 -26.99
C LEU A 74 -1.98 -9.57 -27.32
N GLY A 75 -1.54 -8.74 -26.37
CA GLY A 75 -1.43 -7.29 -26.55
C GLY A 75 -2.78 -6.59 -26.79
N ILE A 76 -3.87 -7.20 -26.32
CA ILE A 76 -5.23 -6.67 -26.47
C ILE A 76 -5.52 -5.72 -25.28
N PRO A 77 -6.19 -4.57 -25.49
CA PRO A 77 -6.54 -3.68 -24.39
C PRO A 77 -7.36 -4.38 -23.29
N SER A 78 -7.06 -4.10 -22.02
CA SER A 78 -7.82 -4.65 -20.88
C SER A 78 -9.28 -4.19 -20.84
N GLY A 79 -9.60 -3.08 -21.52
CA GLY A 79 -10.85 -2.35 -21.35
C GLY A 79 -10.74 -1.29 -20.24
N PRO A 80 -11.87 -0.69 -19.83
CA PRO A 80 -11.94 0.23 -18.71
C PRO A 80 -11.31 -0.33 -17.43
N VAL A 81 -10.62 0.54 -16.70
CA VAL A 81 -9.98 0.22 -15.43
C VAL A 81 -10.35 1.26 -14.37
N THR A 82 -10.65 0.79 -13.18
CA THR A 82 -10.97 1.63 -12.02
C THR A 82 -9.94 1.42 -10.94
N ILE A 83 -9.32 2.50 -10.50
CA ILE A 83 -8.48 2.51 -9.31
C ILE A 83 -9.32 3.05 -8.15
N GLY A 84 -9.46 2.26 -7.10
CA GLY A 84 -10.02 2.69 -5.83
C GLY A 84 -8.90 3.01 -4.84
N ILE A 85 -8.97 4.17 -4.18
CA ILE A 85 -8.03 4.59 -3.14
C ILE A 85 -8.75 4.80 -1.81
N ASN A 86 -8.15 4.39 -0.71
CA ASN A 86 -8.75 4.54 0.61
C ASN A 86 -8.72 6.00 1.09
N GLN A 87 -9.83 6.48 1.63
CA GLN A 87 -9.98 7.84 2.14
C GLN A 87 -9.01 8.16 3.29
N VAL A 88 -8.52 7.14 4.02
CA VAL A 88 -7.50 7.31 5.07
C VAL A 88 -6.22 7.99 4.54
N LEU A 89 -5.95 7.86 3.24
CA LEU A 89 -4.78 8.44 2.58
C LEU A 89 -4.91 9.94 2.32
N GLY A 90 -6.10 10.54 2.46
CA GLY A 90 -6.33 11.97 2.16
C GLY A 90 -5.49 12.94 3.00
N GLY A 91 -4.98 12.51 4.15
CA GLY A 91 -4.08 13.28 5.01
C GLY A 91 -2.59 12.90 4.92
N ASP A 92 -2.22 12.03 3.99
CA ASP A 92 -0.87 11.46 3.87
C ASP A 92 -0.44 11.41 2.40
N GLU A 93 -0.06 12.58 1.88
CA GLU A 93 0.23 12.78 0.46
C GLU A 93 1.31 11.82 -0.08
N LYS A 94 2.36 11.56 0.69
CA LYS A 94 3.43 10.65 0.26
C LYS A 94 2.93 9.22 0.15
N LEU A 95 2.15 8.74 1.13
CA LEU A 95 1.57 7.41 1.06
C LEU A 95 0.50 7.33 -0.02
N PHE A 96 -0.30 8.38 -0.21
CA PHE A 96 -1.27 8.48 -1.30
C PHE A 96 -0.57 8.33 -2.67
N ARG A 97 0.47 9.12 -2.93
CA ARG A 97 1.26 9.05 -4.17
C ARG A 97 1.86 7.67 -4.38
N HIS A 98 2.42 7.08 -3.32
CA HIS A 98 3.02 5.73 -3.37
C HIS A 98 1.98 4.66 -3.72
N THR A 99 0.85 4.64 -3.02
CA THR A 99 -0.24 3.69 -3.26
C THR A 99 -0.83 3.88 -4.66
N LEU A 100 -1.09 5.11 -5.09
CA LEU A 100 -1.62 5.37 -6.42
C LEU A 100 -0.64 4.95 -7.52
N ALA A 101 0.67 5.19 -7.35
CA ALA A 101 1.67 4.73 -8.30
C ALA A 101 1.66 3.20 -8.44
N HIS A 102 1.54 2.49 -7.33
CA HIS A 102 1.41 1.03 -7.30
C HIS A 102 0.19 0.55 -8.11
N GLU A 103 -0.98 1.16 -7.88
CA GLU A 103 -2.19 0.81 -8.63
C GLU A 103 -2.11 1.20 -10.12
N LEU A 104 -1.44 2.30 -10.46
CA LEU A 104 -1.22 2.71 -11.85
C LEU A 104 -0.34 1.70 -12.61
N LEU A 105 0.65 1.09 -11.95
CA LEU A 105 1.45 0.01 -12.56
C LEU A 105 0.59 -1.22 -12.84
N HIS A 106 -0.30 -1.58 -11.91
CA HIS A 106 -1.29 -2.63 -12.15
C HIS A 106 -2.18 -2.30 -13.35
N ALA A 107 -2.71 -1.08 -13.40
CA ALA A 107 -3.52 -0.60 -14.52
C ALA A 107 -2.76 -0.63 -15.86
N ALA A 108 -1.43 -0.47 -15.86
CA ALA A 108 -0.57 -0.59 -17.03
C ALA A 108 -0.24 -2.04 -17.45
N GLY A 109 -0.67 -3.05 -16.68
CA GLY A 109 -0.51 -4.47 -16.99
C GLY A 109 0.66 -5.16 -16.29
N LEU A 110 1.27 -4.52 -15.29
CA LEU A 110 2.21 -5.15 -14.36
C LEU A 110 1.40 -5.83 -13.25
N LEU A 111 0.85 -7.00 -13.55
CA LEU A 111 -0.12 -7.69 -12.67
C LEU A 111 0.55 -8.34 -11.45
N GLU A 112 1.84 -8.69 -11.54
CA GLU A 112 2.60 -9.34 -10.48
C GLU A 112 3.41 -8.32 -9.65
N HIS A 113 3.66 -8.64 -8.38
CA HIS A 113 4.57 -7.89 -7.50
C HIS A 113 5.98 -8.45 -7.59
N ASP A 114 6.63 -8.31 -8.74
CA ASP A 114 8.03 -8.71 -8.91
C ASP A 114 9.02 -7.61 -8.45
N GLY A 115 10.32 -7.90 -8.51
CA GLY A 115 11.35 -6.94 -8.11
C GLY A 115 11.38 -5.66 -8.96
N ASN A 116 10.94 -5.73 -10.22
CA ASN A 116 10.87 -4.55 -11.10
C ASN A 116 9.76 -3.62 -10.66
N HIS A 117 8.60 -4.17 -10.28
CA HIS A 117 7.49 -3.41 -9.71
C HIS A 117 7.95 -2.54 -8.53
N ALA A 118 8.62 -3.17 -7.54
CA ALA A 118 9.06 -2.48 -6.33
C ALA A 118 10.07 -1.36 -6.60
N GLU A 119 11.02 -1.57 -7.51
CA GLU A 119 12.02 -0.55 -7.84
C GLU A 119 11.44 0.62 -8.65
N ILE A 120 10.47 0.38 -9.54
CA ILE A 120 9.77 1.47 -10.25
C ILE A 120 9.02 2.35 -9.27
N VAL A 121 8.20 1.76 -8.39
CA VAL A 121 7.43 2.53 -7.40
C VAL A 121 8.37 3.31 -6.49
N LYS A 122 9.48 2.70 -6.06
CA LYS A 122 10.49 3.37 -5.23
C LYS A 122 11.16 4.55 -5.94
N GLY A 123 11.37 4.48 -7.25
CA GLY A 123 11.92 5.56 -8.05
C GLY A 123 10.92 6.71 -8.29
N VAL A 124 9.67 6.37 -8.61
CA VAL A 124 8.64 7.35 -9.01
C VAL A 124 7.90 7.96 -7.81
N ALA A 125 7.52 7.14 -6.84
CA ALA A 125 6.74 7.52 -5.67
C ALA A 125 7.19 6.73 -4.43
N PRO A 126 8.36 7.07 -3.86
CA PRO A 126 8.91 6.33 -2.73
C PRO A 126 7.97 6.34 -1.52
N SER A 127 7.83 5.16 -0.89
CA SER A 127 7.04 5.02 0.32
C SER A 127 7.57 5.92 1.45
N PRO A 128 6.72 6.62 2.21
CA PRO A 128 7.18 7.40 3.34
C PRO A 128 7.76 6.52 4.44
N LYS A 129 8.70 7.08 5.22
CA LYS A 129 9.15 6.41 6.45
C LYS A 129 7.99 6.39 7.44
N LEU A 130 7.94 5.35 8.27
CA LEU A 130 6.93 5.20 9.32
C LEU A 130 6.75 6.44 10.20
N LYS A 131 7.84 7.14 10.56
CA LYS A 131 7.75 8.35 11.40
C LYS A 131 7.10 9.55 10.69
N ASP A 132 7.14 9.57 9.36
CA ASP A 132 6.72 10.69 8.52
C ASP A 132 5.28 10.49 7.98
N SER A 133 4.68 9.32 8.22
CA SER A 133 3.34 8.95 7.76
C SER A 133 2.37 8.81 8.94
N PRO A 134 1.31 9.66 9.06
CA PRO A 134 0.26 9.44 10.05
C PRO A 134 -0.50 8.12 9.83
N VAL A 135 -0.72 7.71 8.57
CA VAL A 135 -1.46 6.49 8.25
C VAL A 135 -0.68 5.24 8.67
N LEU A 136 0.60 5.12 8.30
CA LEU A 136 1.42 3.97 8.68
C LEU A 136 1.58 3.86 10.20
N ARG A 137 1.64 4.99 10.92
CA ARG A 137 1.65 4.99 12.40
C ARG A 137 0.35 4.44 12.95
N SER A 138 -0.78 4.94 12.48
CA SER A 138 -2.11 4.47 12.89
C SER A 138 -2.30 2.98 12.61
N MET A 139 -1.94 2.51 11.41
CA MET A 139 -2.02 1.08 11.06
C MET A 139 -1.13 0.22 11.97
N ARG A 140 0.10 0.66 12.25
CA ARG A 140 0.98 -0.04 13.20
C ARG A 140 0.35 -0.11 14.59
N GLU A 141 -0.22 0.98 15.08
CA GLU A 141 -0.89 1.02 16.39
C GLU A 141 -2.10 0.08 16.44
N GLN A 142 -2.92 0.05 15.38
CA GLN A 142 -4.03 -0.90 15.25
C GLN A 142 -3.53 -2.35 15.31
N VAL A 143 -2.49 -2.70 14.55
CA VAL A 143 -1.87 -4.04 14.58
C VAL A 143 -1.32 -4.35 15.98
N LEU A 144 -0.62 -3.42 16.62
CA LEU A 144 -0.09 -3.63 17.97
C LEU A 144 -1.21 -3.81 19.00
N SER A 145 -2.33 -3.10 18.84
CA SER A 145 -3.47 -3.17 19.76
C SER A 145 -4.27 -4.47 19.64
N SER A 146 -4.25 -5.13 18.48
CA SER A 146 -4.96 -6.39 18.24
C SER A 146 -4.14 -7.62 18.65
N LEU A 147 -2.85 -7.46 18.97
CA LEU A 147 -2.01 -8.55 19.41
C LEU A 147 -2.36 -8.99 20.85
N PRO A 148 -2.40 -10.30 21.13
CA PRO A 148 -2.79 -10.82 22.44
C PRO A 148 -1.80 -10.42 23.54
N GLU A 149 -0.51 -10.34 23.20
CA GLU A 149 0.57 -9.98 24.12
C GLU A 149 0.96 -8.51 23.96
N ARG A 150 0.70 -7.71 25.00
CA ARG A 150 1.08 -6.28 25.07
C ARG A 150 2.50 -6.04 25.62
N GLN A 151 3.12 -7.07 26.18
CA GLN A 151 4.46 -7.02 26.74
C GLN A 151 5.27 -8.20 26.24
N TRP A 152 6.57 -7.98 26.10
CA TRP A 152 7.53 -9.06 25.92
C TRP A 152 8.14 -9.42 27.26
N ILE A 153 8.32 -10.71 27.52
CA ILE A 153 9.02 -11.21 28.70
C ILE A 153 10.25 -12.00 28.25
N CYS A 154 11.40 -11.72 28.87
CA CYS A 154 12.61 -12.48 28.63
C CYS A 154 12.60 -13.78 29.44
N GLY A 155 12.56 -14.93 28.77
CA GLY A 155 12.64 -16.24 29.43
C GLY A 155 13.94 -16.49 30.21
N ASN A 156 15.02 -15.76 29.93
CA ASN A 156 16.30 -15.96 30.61
C ASN A 156 16.48 -15.09 31.86
N CYS A 157 16.02 -13.85 31.86
CA CYS A 157 16.25 -12.91 32.97
C CYS A 157 14.96 -12.36 33.60
N GLY A 158 13.80 -12.80 33.13
CA GLY A 158 12.49 -12.36 33.63
C GLY A 158 12.12 -10.92 33.31
N HIS A 159 12.97 -10.15 32.62
CA HIS A 159 12.67 -8.77 32.29
C HIS A 159 11.43 -8.68 31.41
N SER A 160 10.45 -7.88 31.82
CA SER A 160 9.28 -7.52 31.02
C SER A 160 9.40 -6.09 30.49
N TRP A 161 8.99 -5.86 29.25
CA TRP A 161 8.90 -4.52 28.65
C TRP A 161 7.77 -4.43 27.63
N GLU A 162 7.32 -3.21 27.36
CA GLU A 162 6.23 -2.92 26.43
C GLU A 162 6.52 -3.39 25.00
N ARG A 163 5.51 -4.00 24.36
CA ARG A 163 5.57 -4.37 22.94
C ARG A 163 5.36 -3.16 22.05
N ARG A 164 6.46 -2.61 21.54
CA ARG A 164 6.45 -1.47 20.58
C ARG A 164 6.60 -1.87 19.11
N ARG A 165 6.82 -3.14 18.83
CA ARG A 165 7.02 -3.69 17.48
C ARG A 165 6.23 -4.98 17.31
N VAL A 166 5.80 -5.25 16.07
CA VAL A 166 5.10 -6.50 15.72
C VAL A 166 6.05 -7.68 15.92
N THR A 167 7.27 -7.58 15.39
CA THR A 167 8.28 -8.63 15.54
C THR A 167 8.98 -8.53 16.90
N LYS A 168 9.25 -9.70 17.51
CA LYS A 168 10.10 -9.80 18.69
C LYS A 168 11.50 -9.29 18.35
N PRO A 169 12.15 -8.49 19.22
CA PRO A 169 13.55 -8.12 19.01
C PRO A 169 14.43 -9.39 18.97
N ASP A 170 15.60 -9.31 18.34
CA ASP A 170 16.52 -10.46 18.27
C ASP A 170 17.16 -10.81 19.61
N ARG A 171 17.32 -9.81 20.50
CA ARG A 171 18.00 -9.92 21.80
C ARG A 171 17.26 -9.18 22.90
N CYS A 172 17.36 -9.67 24.13
CA CYS A 172 16.77 -9.02 25.30
C CYS A 172 17.41 -7.64 25.53
N PRO A 173 16.63 -6.56 25.72
CA PRO A 173 17.18 -5.23 25.95
C PRO A 173 17.90 -5.11 27.30
N LYS A 174 17.64 -6.02 28.26
CA LYS A 174 18.30 -6.03 29.57
C LYS A 174 19.52 -6.94 29.62
N CYS A 175 19.41 -8.21 29.21
CA CYS A 175 20.50 -9.18 29.35
C CYS A 175 21.26 -9.50 28.06
N ALA A 176 20.91 -8.85 26.94
CA ALA A 176 21.53 -9.02 25.61
C ALA A 176 21.52 -10.45 25.03
N ARG A 177 20.92 -11.43 25.73
CA ARG A 177 20.79 -12.80 25.22
C ARG A 177 19.81 -12.86 24.06
N PRO A 178 20.12 -13.65 23.00
CA PRO A 178 19.23 -13.81 21.86
C PRO A 178 17.94 -14.53 22.25
N PHE A 179 16.87 -14.27 21.51
CA PHE A 179 15.59 -14.97 21.66
C PHE A 179 15.44 -16.20 20.76
N ARG A 180 16.43 -16.47 19.90
CA ARG A 180 16.37 -17.62 18.99
C ARG A 180 16.45 -18.96 19.72
N LEU A 181 15.69 -19.85 19.09
CA LEU A 181 15.15 -21.14 19.50
C LEU A 181 16.22 -22.24 19.59
N ALA A 182 15.98 -23.20 20.49
CA ALA A 182 16.38 -24.58 20.24
C ALA A 182 15.52 -25.14 19.10
#